data_AF-A0A090QAJ1-F1
#
_entry.id   AF-A0A090QAJ1-F1
#
_cell.length_a   1.000
_cell.length_b   1.000
_cell.length_c   1.000
_cell.angle_alpha   90.00
_cell.angle_beta   90.00
_cell.angle_gamma   90.00
#
_symmetry.space_group_name_H-M   'P 1'
#
loop_
_entity.id
_entity.type
_entity.pdbx_description
1 polymer ?
#
loop_
_entity_poly.entity_id
_entity_poly.type
_entity_poly.pdbx_seq_one_letter_code
_entity_poly.pdbx_strand_id
1 'polypeptide(L)'
;MQEDFIHYLWKFKKLSGQQLQTTEGKSIVVKSLGTHNFHSGPDFFNGRLEIDGQEWAGNVEMHVKASDWYLHGHDDDPAYDNVILHVVWIHDAEITRRDEINIPVLEVSKYVPESLVKSYQKLFAIKKDQFINCENDIAAVRWF
;
A
#
# COMPACT_ATOMS: atom_id res chain seq x y z
N MET A 1 -1.03 -9.72 7.48
CA MET A 1 -0.34 -8.50 7.02
C MET A 1 -1.00 -7.32 7.73
N GLN A 2 -0.29 -6.22 7.93
CA GLN A 2 -0.85 -4.98 8.46
C GLN A 2 -0.78 -3.89 7.38
N GLU A 3 -1.69 -2.92 7.43
CA GLU A 3 -1.77 -1.81 6.46
C GLU A 3 -0.53 -0.90 6.52
N ASP A 4 0.05 -0.73 7.70
CA ASP A 4 1.28 0.04 7.92
C ASP A 4 2.44 -0.42 7.02
N PHE A 5 2.51 -1.72 6.72
CA PHE A 5 3.50 -2.28 5.81
C PHE A 5 3.23 -1.87 4.36
N ILE A 6 1.96 -1.83 3.95
CA ILE A 6 1.57 -1.37 2.62
C ILE A 6 1.90 0.12 2.49
N HIS A 7 1.59 0.92 3.53
CA HIS A 7 1.94 2.34 3.58
C HIS A 7 3.46 2.54 3.49
N TYR A 8 4.24 1.70 4.18
CA TYR A 8 5.71 1.70 4.10
C TYR A 8 6.20 1.42 2.68
N LEU A 9 5.67 0.37 2.02
CA LEU A 9 6.07 0.00 0.67
C LEU A 9 5.81 1.15 -0.32
N TRP A 10 4.65 1.79 -0.21
CA TRP A 10 4.27 2.94 -1.03
C TRP A 10 5.14 4.17 -0.74
N LYS A 11 5.11 4.65 0.51
CA LYS A 11 5.78 5.88 0.95
C LYS A 11 7.29 5.88 0.64
N PHE A 12 7.95 4.75 0.81
CA PHE A 12 9.39 4.62 0.59
C PHE A 12 9.76 4.06 -0.77
N LYS A 13 8.82 4.10 -1.75
CA LYS A 13 9.09 3.76 -3.15
C LYS A 13 9.69 2.37 -3.34
N LYS A 14 9.32 1.40 -2.48
CA LYS A 14 9.85 0.03 -2.55
C LYS A 14 9.37 -0.74 -3.78
N LEU A 15 8.34 -0.22 -4.45
CA LEU A 15 7.79 -0.72 -5.71
C LEU A 15 8.38 -0.02 -6.94
N SER A 16 9.24 1.00 -6.76
CA SER A 16 9.80 1.74 -7.90
C SER A 16 10.74 0.90 -8.76
N GLY A 17 10.72 1.16 -10.07
CA GLY A 17 11.50 0.41 -11.05
C GLY A 17 10.87 -0.91 -11.49
N GLN A 18 9.75 -1.31 -10.88
CA GLN A 18 8.96 -2.45 -11.32
C GLN A 18 7.92 -2.03 -12.35
N GLN A 19 7.54 -2.95 -13.23
CA GLN A 19 6.44 -2.76 -14.18
C GLN A 19 5.13 -3.08 -13.46
N LEU A 20 4.63 -2.11 -12.70
CA LEU A 20 3.39 -2.24 -11.95
C LEU A 20 2.19 -2.33 -12.91
N GLN A 21 1.25 -3.19 -12.57
CA GLN A 21 0.01 -3.38 -13.29
C GLN A 21 -1.16 -3.48 -12.32
N THR A 22 -2.32 -3.05 -12.77
CA THR A 22 -3.58 -3.34 -12.09
C THR A 22 -3.86 -4.84 -12.11
N THR A 23 -4.81 -5.29 -11.30
CA THR A 23 -5.33 -6.66 -11.33
C THR A 23 -5.97 -7.02 -12.68
N GLU A 24 -6.40 -6.03 -13.46
CA GLU A 24 -6.88 -6.17 -14.84
C GLU A 24 -5.76 -6.11 -15.90
N GLY A 25 -4.49 -5.99 -15.50
CA GLY A 25 -3.33 -5.97 -16.41
C GLY A 25 -2.99 -4.61 -17.03
N LYS A 26 -3.75 -3.54 -16.72
CA LYS A 26 -3.42 -2.16 -17.14
C LYS A 26 -2.13 -1.68 -16.50
N SER A 27 -1.24 -1.07 -17.27
CA SER A 27 0.04 -0.56 -16.76
C SER A 27 -0.16 0.59 -15.77
N ILE A 28 0.70 0.68 -14.74
CA ILE A 28 0.68 1.76 -13.73
C ILE A 28 2.07 2.40 -13.68
N VAL A 29 2.14 3.72 -13.85
CA VAL A 29 3.33 4.52 -13.57
C VAL A 29 3.01 5.53 -12.48
N VAL A 30 3.68 5.39 -11.34
CA VAL A 30 3.51 6.32 -10.21
C VAL A 30 4.33 7.59 -10.47
N LYS A 31 3.67 8.71 -10.81
CA LYS A 31 4.32 10.01 -11.02
C LYS A 31 4.52 10.77 -9.70
N SER A 32 3.53 10.69 -8.81
CA SER A 32 3.55 11.23 -7.44
C SER A 32 2.80 10.29 -6.51
N LEU A 33 3.39 9.97 -5.36
CA LEU A 33 2.77 9.13 -4.34
C LEU A 33 1.62 9.83 -3.60
N GLY A 34 1.53 11.15 -3.71
CA GLY A 34 0.65 11.96 -2.87
C GLY A 34 1.25 12.25 -1.49
N THR A 35 0.42 12.73 -0.57
CA THR A 35 0.76 13.04 0.81
C THR A 35 -0.02 12.12 1.74
N HIS A 36 0.70 11.41 2.62
CA HIS A 36 0.10 10.50 3.60
C HIS A 36 -0.81 11.28 4.54
N ASN A 37 -2.06 10.86 4.62
CA ASN A 37 -3.08 11.34 5.52
C ASN A 37 -3.00 10.57 6.86
N PHE A 38 -3.04 11.27 7.98
CA PHE A 38 -3.07 10.65 9.32
C PHE A 38 -4.41 10.92 10.03
N HIS A 39 -5.41 11.36 9.27
CA HIS A 39 -6.75 11.67 9.72
C HIS A 39 -7.76 10.82 8.95
N SER A 40 -9.05 11.11 9.11
CA SER A 40 -10.12 10.44 8.37
C SER A 40 -10.01 10.66 6.85
N GLY A 41 -10.61 9.75 6.09
CA GLY A 41 -10.59 9.76 4.63
C GLY A 41 -9.41 8.97 4.05
N PRO A 42 -9.12 9.13 2.75
CA PRO A 42 -8.17 8.27 2.08
C PRO A 42 -6.74 8.32 2.63
N ASP A 43 -6.00 7.21 2.53
CA ASP A 43 -4.64 7.09 3.08
C ASP A 43 -3.63 8.08 2.48
N PHE A 44 -3.74 8.37 1.19
CA PHE A 44 -2.85 9.34 0.51
C PHE A 44 -3.65 10.31 -0.36
N PHE A 45 -3.49 11.60 -0.09
CA PHE A 45 -4.09 12.68 -0.87
C PHE A 45 -3.22 13.11 -2.05
N ASN A 46 -3.85 13.51 -3.15
CA ASN A 46 -3.21 14.18 -4.29
C ASN A 46 -2.07 13.36 -4.94
N GLY A 47 -2.26 12.05 -5.04
CA GLY A 47 -1.45 11.18 -5.89
C GLY A 47 -1.61 11.53 -7.37
N ARG A 48 -0.56 11.28 -8.16
CA ARG A 48 -0.59 11.35 -9.63
C ARG A 48 -0.08 10.06 -10.23
N LEU A 49 -0.91 9.42 -11.03
CA LEU A 49 -0.65 8.12 -11.62
C LEU A 49 -0.91 8.20 -13.12
N GLU A 50 -0.15 7.48 -13.91
CA GLU A 50 -0.52 7.16 -15.29
C GLU A 50 -0.98 5.71 -15.30
N ILE A 51 -2.24 5.48 -15.70
CA ILE A 51 -2.85 4.14 -15.79
C ILE A 51 -3.24 3.92 -17.25
N ASP A 52 -2.65 2.92 -17.88
CA ASP A 52 -2.85 2.59 -19.30
C ASP A 52 -2.66 3.80 -20.25
N GLY A 53 -1.66 4.63 -19.96
CA GLY A 53 -1.33 5.84 -20.73
C GLY A 53 -2.20 7.07 -20.43
N GLN A 54 -3.23 6.95 -19.59
CA GLN A 54 -4.02 8.09 -19.11
C GLN A 54 -3.49 8.60 -17.77
N GLU A 55 -3.26 9.91 -17.66
CA GLU A 55 -2.88 10.53 -16.39
C GLU A 55 -4.12 10.79 -15.51
N TRP A 56 -4.02 10.44 -14.23
CA TRP A 56 -5.02 10.59 -13.19
C TRP A 56 -4.43 11.36 -12.01
N ALA A 57 -5.23 12.27 -11.44
CA ALA A 57 -4.93 12.98 -10.20
C ALA A 57 -6.07 12.73 -9.21
N GLY A 58 -5.72 12.29 -8.00
CA GLY A 58 -6.71 11.91 -6.99
C GLY A 58 -6.06 11.23 -5.79
N ASN A 59 -6.84 10.45 -5.07
CA ASN A 59 -6.42 9.83 -3.82
C ASN A 59 -6.06 8.36 -4.03
N VAL A 60 -5.23 7.83 -3.14
CA VAL A 60 -4.87 6.41 -3.11
C VAL A 60 -5.31 5.86 -1.76
N GLU A 61 -6.04 4.76 -1.80
CA GLU A 61 -6.50 4.03 -0.61
C GLU A 61 -5.75 2.71 -0.50
N MET A 62 -5.55 2.21 0.73
CA MET A 62 -4.82 0.99 0.98
C MET A 62 -5.53 0.11 2.00
N HIS A 63 -5.61 -1.19 1.70
CA HIS A 63 -6.17 -2.18 2.63
C HIS A 63 -5.41 -3.49 2.55
N VAL A 64 -5.56 -4.37 3.55
CA VAL A 64 -5.03 -5.73 3.42
C VAL A 64 -5.80 -6.49 2.32
N LYS A 65 -7.12 -6.40 2.32
CA LYS A 65 -7.99 -7.03 1.32
C LYS A 65 -8.73 -5.98 0.51
N ALA A 66 -9.05 -6.31 -0.74
CA ALA A 66 -9.91 -5.46 -1.55
C ALA A 66 -11.31 -5.32 -0.95
N SER A 67 -11.85 -6.43 -0.42
CA SER A 67 -13.18 -6.47 0.22
C SER A 67 -13.34 -5.56 1.44
N ASP A 68 -12.23 -5.14 2.07
CA ASP A 68 -12.26 -4.21 3.21
C ASP A 68 -12.82 -2.84 2.83
N TRP A 69 -12.81 -2.49 1.53
CA TRP A 69 -13.47 -1.30 0.98
C TRP A 69 -14.94 -1.20 1.39
N TYR A 70 -15.70 -2.29 1.21
CA TYR A 70 -17.10 -2.36 1.58
C TYR A 70 -17.30 -2.56 3.09
N LEU A 71 -16.38 -3.28 3.75
CA LEU A 71 -16.42 -3.47 5.20
C LEU A 71 -16.36 -2.13 5.95
N HIS A 72 -15.57 -1.19 5.42
CA HIS A 72 -15.42 0.15 5.97
C HIS A 72 -16.45 1.16 5.42
N GLY A 73 -17.32 0.76 4.50
CA GLY A 73 -18.38 1.60 3.93
C GLY A 73 -17.86 2.71 3.01
N HIS A 74 -16.70 2.53 2.39
CA HIS A 74 -16.12 3.52 1.48
C HIS A 74 -16.89 3.67 0.18
N ASP A 75 -17.71 2.68 -0.17
CA ASP A 75 -18.61 2.70 -1.32
C ASP A 75 -19.76 3.72 -1.19
N ASP A 76 -20.11 4.13 0.03
CA ASP A 76 -21.17 5.13 0.30
C ASP A 76 -20.63 6.46 0.87
N ASP A 77 -19.32 6.56 1.14
CA ASP A 77 -18.70 7.75 1.70
C ASP A 77 -18.13 8.68 0.60
N PRO A 78 -18.65 9.92 0.44
CA PRO A 78 -18.19 10.86 -0.58
C PRO A 78 -16.72 11.30 -0.41
N ALA A 79 -16.09 11.09 0.76
CA ALA A 79 -14.66 11.35 0.94
C ALA A 79 -13.78 10.47 0.01
N TYR A 80 -14.33 9.35 -0.47
CA TYR A 80 -13.65 8.35 -1.27
C TYR A 80 -13.97 8.44 -2.77
N ASP A 81 -14.86 9.36 -3.19
CA ASP A 81 -15.24 9.58 -4.59
C ASP A 81 -14.05 9.92 -5.52
N ASN A 82 -12.95 10.44 -4.95
CA ASN A 82 -11.74 10.80 -5.70
C ASN A 82 -10.62 9.75 -5.60
N VAL A 83 -10.90 8.54 -5.10
CA VAL A 83 -9.92 7.44 -5.11
C VAL A 83 -9.69 6.98 -6.56
N ILE A 84 -8.43 7.03 -6.98
CA ILE A 84 -7.98 6.68 -8.35
C ILE A 84 -7.23 5.34 -8.40
N LEU A 85 -6.83 4.80 -7.26
CA LEU A 85 -6.16 3.51 -7.13
C LEU A 85 -6.40 2.95 -5.73
N HIS A 86 -6.75 1.67 -5.65
CA HIS A 86 -6.77 0.92 -4.39
C HIS A 86 -5.57 -0.03 -4.35
N VAL A 87 -4.71 0.11 -3.34
CA VAL A 87 -3.47 -0.63 -3.20
C VAL A 87 -3.66 -1.67 -2.10
N VAL A 88 -3.67 -2.95 -2.48
CA VAL A 88 -4.02 -4.04 -1.56
C VAL A 88 -2.94 -5.08 -1.43
N TRP A 89 -2.92 -5.79 -0.30
CA TRP A 89 -2.09 -6.98 -0.18
C TRP A 89 -2.70 -8.18 -0.93
N ILE A 90 -4.03 -8.32 -0.87
CA ILE A 90 -4.79 -9.42 -1.48
C ILE A 90 -5.95 -8.83 -2.27
N HIS A 91 -6.07 -9.21 -3.54
CA HIS A 91 -7.24 -8.89 -4.35
C HIS A 91 -8.27 -10.02 -4.25
N ASP A 92 -9.33 -9.81 -3.45
CA ASP A 92 -10.37 -10.81 -3.18
C ASP A 92 -11.80 -10.37 -3.56
N ALA A 93 -11.96 -9.13 -4.04
CA ALA A 93 -13.23 -8.58 -4.51
C ALA A 93 -12.98 -7.46 -5.52
N GLU A 94 -13.90 -7.29 -6.47
CA GLU A 94 -13.99 -6.10 -7.31
C GLU A 94 -14.68 -4.98 -6.52
N ILE A 95 -14.13 -3.77 -6.59
CA ILE A 95 -14.61 -2.63 -5.82
C ILE A 95 -15.04 -1.47 -6.72
N THR A 96 -16.10 -0.78 -6.30
CA THR A 96 -16.61 0.41 -6.98
C THR A 96 -16.68 1.59 -6.02
N ARG A 97 -16.55 2.79 -6.57
CA ARG A 97 -16.99 4.00 -5.88
C ARG A 97 -18.52 4.07 -5.86
N ARG A 98 -19.03 5.09 -5.17
CA ARG A 98 -20.46 5.42 -5.09
C ARG A 98 -21.14 5.67 -6.44
N ASP A 99 -20.37 6.09 -7.45
CA ASP A 99 -20.84 6.28 -8.82
C ASP A 99 -20.86 4.98 -9.65
N GLU A 100 -20.69 3.82 -9.00
CA GLU A 100 -20.63 2.48 -9.60
C GLU A 100 -19.46 2.29 -10.59
N ILE A 101 -18.48 3.19 -10.59
CA ILE A 101 -17.27 3.05 -11.40
C ILE A 101 -16.25 2.19 -10.65
N ASN A 102 -15.74 1.16 -11.32
CA ASN A 102 -14.66 0.31 -10.80
C ASN A 102 -13.41 1.15 -10.47
N ILE A 103 -12.82 0.86 -9.31
CA ILE A 103 -11.54 1.44 -8.92
C ILE A 103 -10.43 0.51 -9.39
N PRO A 104 -9.40 1.00 -10.11
CA PRO A 104 -8.23 0.20 -10.43
C PRO A 104 -7.55 -0.32 -9.16
N VAL A 105 -7.25 -1.62 -9.11
CA VAL A 105 -6.61 -2.26 -7.93
C VAL A 105 -5.17 -2.65 -8.26
N LEU A 106 -4.23 -2.32 -7.38
CA LEU A 106 -2.85 -2.82 -7.39
C LEU A 106 -2.66 -3.82 -6.25
N GLU A 107 -2.42 -5.09 -6.59
CA GLU A 107 -2.08 -6.11 -5.61
C GLU A 107 -0.56 -6.14 -5.35
N VAL A 108 -0.10 -5.50 -4.28
CA VAL A 108 1.35 -5.27 -4.05
C VAL A 108 2.11 -6.54 -3.69
N SER A 109 1.44 -7.57 -3.19
CA SER A 109 2.08 -8.83 -2.80
C SER A 109 2.81 -9.51 -3.96
N LYS A 110 2.37 -9.29 -5.20
CA LYS A 110 3.01 -9.76 -6.44
C LYS A 110 4.38 -9.15 -6.72
N TYR A 111 4.67 -8.00 -6.11
CA TYR A 111 5.86 -7.18 -6.38
C TYR A 111 6.82 -7.14 -5.19
N VAL A 112 6.47 -7.81 -4.09
CA VAL A 112 7.23 -7.75 -2.83
C VAL A 112 7.97 -9.07 -2.64
N PRO A 113 9.31 -9.04 -2.57
CA PRO A 113 10.09 -10.25 -2.29
C PRO A 113 9.73 -10.84 -0.92
N GLU A 114 9.62 -12.17 -0.86
CA GLU A 114 9.33 -12.90 0.39
C GLU A 114 10.37 -12.58 1.48
N SER A 115 11.63 -12.31 1.11
CA SER A 115 12.68 -11.90 2.04
C SER A 115 12.37 -10.58 2.74
N LEU A 116 11.73 -9.63 2.06
CA LEU A 116 11.32 -8.35 2.66
C LEU A 116 10.17 -8.57 3.65
N VAL A 117 9.20 -9.43 3.30
CA VAL A 117 8.10 -9.82 4.20
C VAL A 117 8.63 -10.49 5.46
N LYS A 118 9.54 -11.46 5.31
CA LYS A 118 10.19 -12.16 6.43
C LYS A 118 10.98 -11.19 7.31
N SER A 119 11.69 -10.23 6.70
CA SER A 119 12.43 -9.21 7.44
C SER A 119 11.51 -8.30 8.24
N TYR A 120 10.41 -7.84 7.65
CA TYR A 120 9.38 -7.07 8.34
C TYR A 120 8.77 -7.87 9.50
N GLN A 121 8.33 -9.10 9.26
CA GLN A 121 7.79 -9.97 10.31
C GLN A 121 8.78 -10.18 11.45
N LYS A 122 10.07 -10.40 11.16
CA LYS A 122 11.11 -10.53 12.18
C LYS A 122 11.29 -9.25 13.00
N LEU A 123 11.24 -8.08 12.37
CA LEU A 123 11.37 -6.79 13.05
C LEU A 123 10.21 -6.54 14.03
N PHE A 124 8.99 -6.98 13.71
CA PHE A 124 7.80 -6.77 14.54
C PHE A 124 7.46 -7.96 15.44
N ALA A 125 8.10 -9.12 15.27
CA ALA A 125 7.96 -10.29 16.12
C ALA A 125 8.69 -10.16 17.48
N ILE A 126 8.91 -8.92 17.97
CA ILE A 126 9.61 -8.62 19.22
C ILE A 126 9.07 -9.55 20.32
N LYS A 127 9.94 -10.44 20.79
CA LYS A 127 9.64 -11.32 21.91
C LYS A 127 9.64 -10.47 23.18
N LYS A 128 8.77 -10.82 24.14
CA LYS A 128 8.58 -10.12 25.42
C LYS A 128 9.86 -9.77 26.21
N ASP A 129 11.00 -10.36 25.87
CA ASP A 129 12.27 -10.26 26.60
C ASP A 129 13.40 -9.54 25.83
N GLN A 130 13.15 -8.94 24.67
CA GLN A 130 14.17 -8.15 23.93
C GLN A 130 13.96 -6.64 24.12
N PHE A 131 15.02 -5.92 24.48
CA PHE A 131 14.98 -4.46 24.67
C PHE A 131 14.99 -3.71 23.34
N ILE A 132 15.84 -4.13 22.38
CA ILE A 132 15.90 -3.58 21.02
C ILE A 132 16.25 -4.68 19.99
N ASN A 133 15.78 -4.54 18.75
CA ASN A 133 15.91 -5.57 17.70
C ASN A 133 17.35 -6.03 17.42
N CYS A 134 18.32 -5.12 17.60
CA CYS A 134 19.73 -5.36 17.30
C CYS A 134 20.55 -5.67 18.56
N GLU A 135 19.95 -5.91 19.73
CA GLU A 135 20.70 -6.02 20.99
C GLU A 135 21.78 -7.12 20.96
N ASN A 136 21.51 -8.24 20.26
CA ASN A 136 22.44 -9.35 20.10
C ASN A 136 23.55 -9.05 19.07
N ASP A 137 23.35 -8.05 18.21
CA ASP A 137 24.31 -7.64 17.19
C ASP A 137 25.31 -6.59 17.72
N ILE A 138 25.04 -5.99 18.89
CA ILE A 138 25.90 -4.97 19.51
C ILE A 138 27.32 -5.51 19.73
N ALA A 139 27.45 -6.75 20.19
CA ALA A 139 28.75 -7.38 20.45
C ALA A 139 29.56 -7.64 19.16
N ALA A 140 28.90 -7.69 18.00
CA ALA A 140 29.53 -7.88 16.70
C ALA A 140 29.98 -6.56 16.05
N VAL A 141 29.59 -5.42 16.61
CA VAL A 141 30.10 -4.10 16.18
C VAL A 141 31.56 -3.99 16.60
N ARG A 142 32.47 -4.02 15.61
CA ARG A 142 33.89 -3.81 15.85
C ARG A 142 34.14 -2.36 16.25
N TRP A 143 34.61 -2.18 17.47
CA TRP A 143 35.31 -0.97 17.87
C TRP A 143 36.73 -1.06 17.30
N PHE A 144 37.19 0.04 16.69
CA PHE A 144 38.41 0.18 15.88
C PHE A 144 39.59 -0.69 16.33
#